data_AF-A0A822DFE8-F1
#
_entry.id   AF-A0A822DFE8-F1
#
_cell.length_a   1.000
_cell.length_b   1.000
_cell.length_c   1.000
_cell.angle_alpha   90.00
_cell.angle_beta   90.00
_cell.angle_gamma   90.00
#
_symmetry.space_group_name_H-M   'P 1'
#
loop_
_entity.id
_entity.type
_entity.pdbx_description
1 polymer ?
#
loop_
_entity_poly.entity_id
_entity_poly.type
_entity_poly.pdbx_seq_one_letter_code
_entity_poly.pdbx_strand_id
1 'polypeptide(L)'
;DWGQAHIGRINLDGNNFVKIIGTDVAGPLGLTIDIVTRRIFWIDRRLQRLEFSNYNGGERKIAFSGHDYVPYSLSVGFIDGYVIWSDFTNHSLIRADALNGSNKRILLPNTINEVVALTIVHPSL
;
A
#
# COMPACT_ATOMS: atom_id res chain seq x y z
N ASP A 1 22.86 2.79 2.18
CA ASP A 1 22.12 3.13 0.95
C ASP A 1 21.25 1.92 0.58
N TRP A 2 20.02 2.11 0.09
CA TRP A 2 19.06 1.00 -0.04
C TRP A 2 19.15 0.27 -1.40
N GLY A 3 20.25 0.45 -2.14
CA GLY A 3 20.33 0.05 -3.54
C GLY A 3 19.24 0.70 -4.40
N GLN A 4 18.96 0.13 -5.57
CA GLN A 4 17.76 0.49 -6.33
C GLN A 4 16.52 -0.02 -5.60
N ALA A 5 15.61 0.90 -5.23
CA ALA A 5 14.33 0.55 -4.63
C ALA A 5 13.58 -0.45 -5.52
N HIS A 6 12.92 -1.43 -4.92
CA HIS A 6 12.16 -2.45 -5.62
C HIS A 6 11.17 -3.14 -4.68
N ILE A 7 10.22 -3.87 -5.26
CA ILE A 7 9.38 -4.83 -4.55
C ILE A 7 9.78 -6.22 -5.02
N GLY A 8 10.15 -7.07 -4.07
CA GLY A 8 10.55 -8.45 -4.29
C GLY A 8 9.51 -9.44 -3.78
N ARG A 9 9.54 -10.64 -4.33
CA ARG A 9 8.81 -11.81 -3.84
C ARG A 9 9.79 -12.95 -3.64
N ILE A 10 9.63 -13.69 -2.56
CA ILE A 10 10.42 -14.88 -2.26
C ILE A 10 9.47 -15.96 -1.71
N ASN A 11 9.80 -17.22 -1.93
CA ASN A 11 9.08 -18.31 -1.29
C ASN A 11 9.34 -18.29 0.22
N LEU A 12 8.42 -18.85 1.00
CA LEU A 12 8.55 -18.93 2.47
C LEU A 12 9.73 -19.82 2.93
N ASP A 13 10.23 -20.70 2.05
CA ASP A 13 11.45 -21.50 2.27
C ASP A 13 12.74 -20.72 1.98
N GLY A 14 12.64 -19.45 1.59
CA GLY A 14 13.77 -18.59 1.25
C GLY A 14 14.31 -18.78 -0.18
N ASN A 15 13.68 -19.60 -1.02
CA ASN A 15 14.12 -19.80 -2.41
C ASN A 15 13.35 -18.91 -3.40
N ASN A 16 13.86 -18.87 -4.65
CA ASN A 16 13.19 -18.22 -5.78
C ASN A 16 12.86 -16.74 -5.56
N PHE A 17 13.83 -15.95 -5.09
CA PHE A 17 13.68 -14.51 -5.06
C PHE A 17 13.48 -13.96 -6.48
N VAL A 18 12.43 -13.15 -6.66
CA VAL A 18 12.13 -12.47 -7.92
C VAL A 18 11.83 -11.01 -7.62
N LYS A 19 12.49 -10.11 -8.35
CA LYS A 19 12.12 -8.69 -8.40
C LYS A 19 10.87 -8.55 -9.25
N ILE A 20 9.73 -8.25 -8.62
CA ILE A 20 8.43 -8.13 -9.32
C ILE A 20 8.13 -6.69 -9.76
N ILE A 21 8.67 -5.69 -9.05
CA ILE A 21 8.62 -4.28 -9.45
C ILE A 21 10.02 -3.70 -9.28
N GLY A 22 10.62 -3.22 -10.37
CA GLY A 22 12.02 -2.75 -10.37
C GLY A 22 12.26 -1.39 -11.01
N THR A 23 11.23 -0.74 -11.51
CA THR A 23 11.29 0.56 -12.20
C THR A 23 10.20 1.47 -11.67
N ASP A 24 10.38 2.79 -11.80
CA ASP A 24 9.45 3.82 -11.29
C ASP A 24 8.99 3.55 -9.85
N VAL A 25 9.94 3.20 -8.98
CA VAL A 25 9.73 2.96 -7.56
C VAL A 25 10.88 3.63 -6.84
N ALA A 26 10.57 4.49 -5.88
CA ALA A 26 11.53 5.39 -5.26
C ALA A 26 11.58 5.25 -3.73
N GLY A 27 10.44 4.99 -3.09
CA GLY A 27 10.36 4.84 -1.64
C GLY A 27 9.16 4.01 -1.18
N PRO A 28 9.13 2.69 -1.50
CA PRO A 28 8.08 1.81 -1.04
C PRO A 28 8.20 1.60 0.48
N LEU A 29 7.16 1.91 1.25
CA LEU A 29 7.20 1.82 2.73
C LEU A 29 6.05 1.02 3.35
N GLY A 30 4.89 0.98 2.70
CA GLY A 30 3.76 0.16 3.13
C GLY A 30 3.38 -0.83 2.05
N LEU A 31 3.08 -2.08 2.41
CA LEU A 31 2.60 -3.10 1.48
C LEU A 31 1.54 -3.97 2.15
N THR A 32 0.51 -4.34 1.40
CA THR A 32 -0.53 -5.29 1.80
C THR A 32 -0.94 -6.15 0.60
N ILE A 33 -1.71 -7.21 0.85
CA ILE A 33 -2.11 -8.17 -0.18
C ILE A 33 -3.61 -8.44 -0.12
N ASP A 34 -4.22 -8.59 -1.30
CA ASP A 34 -5.52 -9.22 -1.49
C ASP A 34 -5.30 -10.66 -1.94
N ILE A 35 -5.57 -11.60 -1.03
CA ILE A 35 -5.38 -13.04 -1.25
C ILE A 35 -6.37 -13.58 -2.28
N VAL A 36 -7.58 -13.04 -2.34
CA VAL A 36 -8.66 -13.54 -3.20
C VAL A 36 -8.37 -13.16 -4.65
N THR A 37 -8.07 -11.89 -4.93
CA THR A 37 -7.78 -11.44 -6.31
C THR A 37 -6.30 -11.53 -6.70
N ARG A 38 -5.44 -11.97 -5.78
CA ARG A 38 -3.98 -12.14 -5.96
C ARG A 38 -3.27 -10.85 -6.35
N ARG A 39 -3.58 -9.77 -5.63
CA ARG A 39 -3.01 -8.44 -5.85
C ARG A 39 -2.17 -7.98 -4.67
N ILE A 40 -1.07 -7.31 -4.97
CA ILE A 40 -0.34 -6.52 -3.98
C ILE A 40 -0.73 -5.06 -4.10
N PHE A 41 -0.79 -4.36 -2.97
CA PHE A 41 -0.96 -2.92 -2.90
C PHE A 41 0.22 -2.33 -2.13
N TRP A 42 0.77 -1.21 -2.57
CA TRP A 42 1.85 -0.55 -1.84
C TRP A 42 1.74 0.97 -1.90
N ILE A 43 2.34 1.61 -0.90
CA ILE A 43 2.56 3.05 -0.86
C ILE A 43 3.99 3.32 -1.28
N ASP A 44 4.17 4.16 -2.31
CA ASP A 44 5.43 4.84 -2.57
C ASP A 44 5.37 6.25 -1.99
N ARG A 45 6.10 6.47 -0.89
CA ARG A 45 6.11 7.74 -0.17
C ARG A 45 6.78 8.85 -0.98
N ARG A 46 7.81 8.53 -1.77
CA ARG A 46 8.57 9.52 -2.54
C ARG A 46 7.80 9.95 -3.78
N LEU A 47 7.12 9.02 -4.43
CA LEU A 47 6.25 9.31 -5.59
C LEU A 47 4.84 9.78 -5.18
N GLN A 48 4.47 9.62 -3.90
CA GLN A 48 3.15 9.94 -3.33
C GLN A 48 2.01 9.21 -4.07
N ARG A 49 2.11 7.89 -4.15
CA ARG A 49 1.16 7.04 -4.86
C ARG A 49 0.79 5.83 -4.03
N LEU A 50 -0.46 5.41 -4.16
CA LEU A 50 -0.87 4.05 -3.84
C LEU A 50 -1.06 3.31 -5.16
N GLU A 51 -0.35 2.21 -5.28
CA GLU A 51 -0.29 1.41 -6.49
C GLU A 51 -0.67 -0.03 -6.19
N PHE A 52 -1.03 -0.76 -7.24
CA PHE A 52 -1.28 -2.19 -7.15
C PHE A 52 -0.81 -2.91 -8.40
N SER A 53 -0.60 -4.21 -8.26
CA SER A 53 -0.31 -5.14 -9.35
C SER A 53 -0.72 -6.55 -8.95
N ASN A 54 -0.74 -7.47 -9.90
CA ASN A 54 -0.84 -8.89 -9.60
C ASN A 54 0.43 -9.37 -8.87
N TYR A 55 0.37 -10.49 -8.15
CA TYR A 55 1.52 -11.05 -7.40
C TYR A 55 2.80 -11.29 -8.21
N ASN A 56 2.72 -11.33 -9.55
CA ASN A 56 3.87 -11.45 -10.45
C ASN A 56 4.38 -10.10 -10.99
N GLY A 57 3.82 -8.97 -10.54
CA GLY A 57 4.14 -7.62 -11.02
C GLY A 57 3.34 -7.19 -12.25
N GLY A 58 2.53 -8.07 -12.85
CA GLY A 58 1.69 -7.77 -14.00
C GLY A 58 0.52 -6.83 -13.66
N GLU A 59 -0.05 -6.20 -14.68
CA GLU A 59 -1.18 -5.26 -14.54
C GLU A 59 -0.96 -4.15 -13.51
N ARG A 60 0.29 -3.70 -13.35
CA ARG A 60 0.63 -2.58 -12.49
C ARG A 60 -0.19 -1.34 -12.85
N LYS A 61 -0.85 -0.74 -11.86
CA LYS A 61 -1.61 0.49 -11.98
C LYS A 61 -1.42 1.38 -10.77
N ILE A 62 -1.48 2.68 -10.99
CA ILE A 62 -1.66 3.67 -9.93
C ILE A 62 -3.15 3.68 -9.59
N ALA A 63 -3.52 3.31 -8.37
CA ALA A 63 -4.90 3.41 -7.91
C ALA A 63 -5.28 4.88 -7.72
N PHE A 64 -4.39 5.62 -7.05
CA PHE A 64 -4.51 7.05 -6.83
C PHE A 64 -3.16 7.65 -6.44
N SER A 65 -3.00 8.94 -6.70
CA SER A 65 -1.74 9.66 -6.51
C SER A 65 -1.98 11.11 -6.12
N GLY A 66 -0.94 11.71 -5.55
CA GLY A 66 -0.90 13.12 -5.22
C GLY A 66 -1.16 13.37 -3.74
N HIS A 67 -0.86 14.60 -3.35
CA HIS A 67 -0.87 15.03 -1.96
C HIS A 67 -2.25 14.86 -1.29
N ASP A 68 -3.33 15.04 -2.05
CA ASP A 68 -4.70 14.90 -1.52
C ASP A 68 -5.06 13.46 -1.16
N TYR A 69 -4.31 12.47 -1.67
CA TYR A 69 -4.59 11.06 -1.42
C TYR A 69 -3.55 10.39 -0.53
N VAL A 70 -2.25 10.58 -0.81
CA VAL A 70 -1.17 9.82 -0.13
C VAL A 70 -0.09 10.76 0.42
N PRO A 71 -0.43 11.71 1.31
CA PRO A 71 0.56 12.64 1.83
C PRO A 71 1.38 11.97 2.93
N TYR A 72 2.64 11.68 2.62
CA TYR A 72 3.63 11.14 3.55
C TYR A 72 3.23 9.83 4.26
N SER A 73 2.29 9.07 3.68
CA SER A 73 1.76 7.83 4.23
C SER A 73 2.84 6.74 4.37
N LEU A 74 2.75 5.94 5.44
CA LEU A 74 3.71 4.87 5.72
C LEU A 74 3.10 3.47 5.71
N SER A 75 1.83 3.34 6.09
CA SER A 75 1.19 2.04 6.27
C SER A 75 -0.09 1.92 5.44
N VAL A 76 -0.36 0.70 4.98
CA VAL A 76 -1.56 0.34 4.22
C VAL A 76 -2.05 -1.04 4.63
N GLY A 77 -3.37 -1.21 4.72
CA GLY A 77 -4.05 -2.50 4.87
C GLY A 77 -5.16 -2.63 3.82
N PHE A 78 -5.47 -3.86 3.43
CA PHE A 78 -6.55 -4.18 2.50
C PHE A 78 -7.65 -5.00 3.20
N ILE A 79 -8.91 -4.64 2.95
CA ILE A 79 -10.09 -5.40 3.40
C ILE A 79 -11.27 -5.12 2.49
N ASP A 80 -11.97 -6.16 2.05
CA ASP A 80 -13.24 -6.10 1.32
C ASP A 80 -13.27 -5.07 0.16
N GLY A 81 -12.21 -5.04 -0.65
CA GLY A 81 -12.12 -4.13 -1.81
C GLY A 81 -11.68 -2.70 -1.46
N TYR A 82 -11.42 -2.41 -0.19
CA TYR A 82 -10.92 -1.12 0.27
C TYR A 82 -9.46 -1.21 0.70
N VAL A 83 -8.74 -0.11 0.49
CA VAL A 83 -7.47 0.15 1.17
C VAL A 83 -7.69 1.13 2.30
N ILE A 84 -7.01 0.88 3.42
CA ILE A 84 -6.93 1.76 4.57
C ILE A 84 -5.48 2.18 4.72
N TRP A 85 -5.20 3.47 4.83
CA TRP A 85 -3.83 3.96 4.99
C TRP A 85 -3.72 5.10 5.99
N SER A 86 -2.51 5.29 6.49
CA SER A 86 -2.16 6.40 7.37
C SER A 86 -2.00 7.70 6.58
N ASP A 87 -2.68 8.77 6.97
CA ASP A 87 -2.46 10.13 6.48
C ASP A 87 -1.71 10.94 7.55
N PHE A 88 -0.49 11.35 7.21
CA PHE A 88 0.40 12.05 8.14
C PHE A 88 0.12 13.55 8.18
N THR A 89 -0.37 14.12 7.09
CA THR A 89 -0.70 15.55 7.04
C THR A 89 -1.92 15.85 7.90
N ASN A 90 -2.93 14.98 7.82
CA ASN A 90 -4.21 15.19 8.52
C ASN A 90 -4.32 14.40 9.83
N HIS A 91 -3.27 13.68 10.23
CA HIS A 91 -3.26 12.84 11.42
C HIS A 91 -4.50 11.94 11.48
N SER A 92 -4.70 11.12 10.44
CA SER A 92 -5.90 10.30 10.32
C SER A 92 -5.66 8.95 9.66
N LEU A 93 -6.60 8.02 9.87
CA LEU A 93 -6.74 6.83 9.04
C LEU A 93 -7.84 7.05 8.03
N ILE A 94 -7.51 6.81 6.76
CA ILE A 94 -8.41 7.03 5.64
C ILE A 94 -8.66 5.69 4.94
N ARG A 95 -9.90 5.49 4.48
CA ARG A 95 -10.29 4.38 3.60
C ARG A 95 -10.75 4.90 2.26
N ALA A 96 -10.48 4.17 1.19
CA ALA A 96 -11.06 4.40 -0.14
C ALA A 96 -11.09 3.09 -0.94
N ASP A 97 -11.85 3.07 -2.04
CA ASP A 97 -11.88 1.94 -2.98
C ASP A 97 -10.47 1.65 -3.50
N ALA A 98 -10.05 0.39 -3.38
CA ALA A 98 -8.67 -0.02 -3.57
C ALA A 98 -8.14 0.23 -5.00
N LEU A 99 -9.04 0.23 -5.99
CA LEU A 99 -8.65 0.28 -7.40
C LEU A 99 -8.63 1.69 -7.99
N ASN A 100 -9.31 2.67 -7.37
CA ASN A 100 -9.50 4.00 -7.96
C ASN A 100 -9.54 5.15 -6.94
N GLY A 101 -9.47 4.87 -5.63
CA GLY A 101 -9.47 5.90 -4.60
C GLY A 101 -10.81 6.60 -4.37
N SER A 102 -11.88 6.14 -5.01
CA SER A 102 -13.24 6.67 -4.79
C SER A 102 -13.78 6.29 -3.41
N ASN A 103 -14.91 6.89 -3.01
CA ASN A 103 -15.54 6.66 -1.71
C ASN A 103 -14.60 6.91 -0.51
N LYS A 104 -13.71 7.91 -0.65
CA LYS A 104 -12.75 8.31 0.39
C LYS A 104 -13.48 8.71 1.67
N ARG A 105 -13.08 8.13 2.81
CA ARG A 105 -13.66 8.40 4.13
C ARG A 105 -12.58 8.38 5.21
N ILE A 106 -12.64 9.34 6.12
CA ILE A 106 -11.84 9.30 7.35
C ILE A 106 -12.48 8.26 8.28
N LEU A 107 -11.72 7.24 8.68
CA LEU A 107 -12.13 6.24 9.64
C LEU A 107 -11.80 6.66 11.08
N LEU A 108 -10.62 7.25 11.27
CA LEU A 108 -10.15 7.71 12.57
C LEU A 108 -9.48 9.07 12.42
N PRO A 109 -10.07 10.16 12.92
CA PRO A 109 -9.40 11.46 12.97
C PRO A 109 -8.47 11.56 14.19
N ASN A 110 -7.61 12.58 14.20
CA ASN A 110 -6.77 12.98 15.35
C ASN A 110 -5.89 11.86 15.91
N THR A 111 -5.26 11.07 15.05
CA THR A 111 -4.27 10.09 15.48
C THR A 111 -3.11 10.82 16.14
N ILE A 112 -2.86 10.51 17.42
CA ILE A 112 -1.89 11.20 18.28
C ILE A 112 -0.43 11.05 17.84
N ASN A 113 -0.12 10.13 16.93
CA ASN A 113 1.23 9.90 16.40
C ASN A 113 1.18 9.40 14.94
N GLU A 114 2.34 9.42 14.30
CA GLU A 114 2.58 8.77 13.02
C GLU A 114 2.19 7.29 13.07
N VAL A 115 1.16 6.89 12.32
CA VAL A 115 0.76 5.48 12.23
C VAL A 115 1.72 4.75 11.29
N VAL A 116 2.77 4.20 11.88
CA VAL A 116 3.86 3.53 11.16
C VAL A 116 3.50 2.12 10.66
N ALA A 117 2.52 1.47 11.29
CA ALA A 117 2.09 0.12 10.93
C ALA A 117 0.57 -0.03 11.09
N LEU A 118 -0.04 -0.76 10.16
CA LEU A 118 -1.45 -1.13 10.18
C LEU A 118 -1.56 -2.63 9.93
N THR A 119 -2.39 -3.30 10.73
CA THR A 119 -2.77 -4.69 10.49
C THR A 119 -4.29 -4.79 10.48
N ILE A 120 -4.83 -5.55 9.55
CA ILE A 120 -6.26 -5.85 9.48
C ILE A 120 -6.49 -7.15 10.23
N VAL A 121 -7.36 -7.12 11.24
CA VAL A 121 -7.80 -8.31 11.97
C VAL A 121 -9.25 -8.55 11.58
N HIS A 122 -9.51 -9.61 10.79
CA HIS A 122 -10.84 -9.97 10.36
C HIS A 122 -11.10 -11.47 10.62
N PRO A 123 -12.25 -11.88 11.18
CA PRO A 123 -12.51 -13.29 11.53
C PRO A 123 -12.56 -14.28 10.37
N SER A 124 -12.67 -13.78 9.14
CA SER A 124 -12.73 -14.60 7.92
C SER A 124 -11.40 -14.67 7.16
N LEU A 125 -10.32 -14.11 7.72
CA LEU A 125 -8.95 -14.28 7.24
C LEU A 125 -8.29 -15.48 7.91
#